data_AF-A0A0Q6FSG7-F1
#
_entry.id   AF-A0A0Q6FSG7-F1
#
_cell.length_a   1.000
_cell.length_b   1.000
_cell.length_c   1.000
_cell.angle_alpha   90.00
_cell.angle_beta   90.00
_cell.angle_gamma   90.00
#
_symmetry.space_group_name_H-M   'P 1'
#
loop_
_entity.id
_entity.type
_entity.pdbx_description
1 polymer ?
#
loop_
_entity_poly.entity_id
_entity_poly.type
_entity_poly.pdbx_seq_one_letter_code
_entity_poly.pdbx_strand_id
1 'polypeptide(L)' 'MTREKLNDLLDKRAKLEADINSKIESDADAVLCGGDPVHSGAVNRLVQDRNILDLAIEKARSLL' A
#
# COMPACT_ATOMS: atom_id res chain seq x y z
N MET A 1 -8.29 -21.82 -5.32
CA MET A 1 -8.60 -20.38 -5.19
C MET A 1 -9.18 -19.89 -6.51
N THR A 2 -10.14 -18.97 -6.55
CA THR A 2 -10.68 -18.48 -7.84
C THR A 2 -9.84 -17.30 -8.34
N ARG A 3 -9.70 -17.18 -9.66
CA ARG A 3 -8.99 -16.08 -10.32
C ARG A 3 -9.55 -14.70 -9.94
N GLU A 4 -10.85 -14.64 -9.65
CA GLU A 4 -11.56 -13.47 -9.12
C GLU A 4 -11.00 -13.01 -7.76
N LYS A 5 -10.80 -13.92 -6.80
CA LYS A 5 -10.22 -13.56 -5.49
C LYS A 5 -8.78 -13.06 -5.60
N LEU A 6 -8.01 -13.55 -6.57
CA LEU A 6 -6.66 -13.04 -6.82
C LEU A 6 -6.72 -11.60 -7.36
N ASN A 7 -7.65 -11.31 -8.27
CA ASN A 7 -7.85 -9.95 -8.78
C ASN A 7 -8.28 -8.98 -7.66
N ASP A 8 -9.17 -9.39 -6.75
CA ASP A 8 -9.57 -8.57 -5.60
C ASP A 8 -8.37 -8.20 -4.70
N LEU A 9 -7.43 -9.14 -4.49
CA LEU A 9 -6.22 -8.88 -3.72
C LEU A 9 -5.29 -7.91 -4.44
N LEU A 10 -5.14 -8.05 -5.77
CA LEU A 10 -4.34 -7.14 -6.58
C LEU A 10 -4.93 -5.72 -6.59
N ASP A 11 -6.25 -5.59 -6.68
CA ASP A 11 -6.94 -4.30 -6.62
C ASP A 11 -6.76 -3.63 -5.25
N LYS A 12 -6.83 -4.40 -4.16
CA LYS A 12 -6.53 -3.90 -2.82
C LYS A 12 -5.08 -3.45 -2.68
N ARG A 13 -4.14 -4.19 -3.27
CA ARG A 13 -2.71 -3.82 -3.27
C ARG A 13 -2.49 -2.50 -4.00
N ALA A 14 -3.12 -2.34 -5.17
CA ALA A 14 -3.03 -1.10 -5.95
C ALA A 14 -3.58 0.11 -5.17
N LYS A 15 -4.70 -0.07 -4.45
CA LYS A 15 -5.26 0.98 -3.58
C LYS A 15 -4.31 1.36 -2.44
N LEU A 16 -3.74 0.38 -1.75
CA LEU A 16 -2.75 0.65 -0.69
C LEU A 16 -1.53 1.40 -1.23
N GLU A 17 -1.04 1.03 -2.42
CA GLU A 17 0.09 1.70 -3.06
C GLU A 17 -0.24 3.16 -3.43
N ALA A 18 -1.45 3.42 -3.94
CA ALA A 18 -1.92 4.78 -4.19
C ALA A 18 -2.03 5.60 -2.90
N ASP A 19 -2.56 5.02 -1.82
CA ASP A 19 -2.68 5.69 -0.51
C ASP A 19 -1.31 6.02 0.11
N ILE A 20 -0.33 5.12 -0.03
CA ILE A 20 1.06 5.35 0.41
C ILE A 20 1.65 6.52 -0.38
N ASN A 21 1.56 6.49 -1.71
CA ASN A 21 2.12 7.52 -2.56
C ASN A 21 1.49 8.88 -2.28
N SER A 22 0.17 8.97 -2.15
CA SER A 22 -0.51 10.23 -1.83
C SER A 22 -0.04 10.83 -0.49
N LYS A 23 0.24 10.00 0.52
CA LYS A 23 0.75 10.48 1.81
C LYS A 23 2.21 10.93 1.73
N ILE A 24 3.03 10.21 0.97
CA ILE A 24 4.42 10.61 0.73
C ILE A 24 4.47 11.92 -0.04
N GLU A 25 3.63 12.09 -1.07
CA GLU A 25 3.49 13.34 -1.81
C GLU A 25 3.07 14.49 -0.90
N SER A 26 2.05 14.27 -0.06
CA SER A 26 1.62 15.29 0.92
C SER A 26 2.72 15.67 1.91
N ASP A 27 3.50 14.70 2.41
CA ASP A 27 4.62 14.99 3.32
C ASP A 27 5.77 15.69 2.58
N ALA A 28 6.04 15.34 1.33
CA ALA A 28 7.04 16.01 0.50
C ALA A 28 6.66 17.47 0.23
N ASP A 29 5.40 17.73 -0.13
CA ASP A 29 4.87 19.08 -0.32
C ASP A 29 4.97 19.91 0.96
N ALA A 30 4.63 19.32 2.12
CA ALA A 30 4.78 19.97 3.41
C ALA A 30 6.23 20.38 3.67
N VAL A 31 7.19 19.48 3.45
CA VAL A 31 8.63 19.76 3.64
C VAL A 31 9.11 20.85 2.68
N LEU A 32 8.68 20.82 1.40
CA LEU A 32 9.02 21.85 0.42
C LEU A 32 8.47 23.22 0.82
N CYS A 33 7.36 23.27 1.56
CA CYS A 33 6.77 24.50 2.10
C CYS A 33 7.34 24.89 3.48
N GLY A 34 8.36 24.19 3.99
CA GLY A 34 8.99 24.46 5.28
C GLY A 34 8.22 23.90 6.50
N GLY A 35 7.28 22.99 6.27
CA GLY A 35 6.60 22.23 7.31
C GLY A 35 7.27 20.89 7.62
N ASP A 36 6.69 20.15 8.56
CA ASP A 36 7.15 18.82 8.97
C ASP A 36 6.30 17.70 8.34
N PRO A 37 6.89 16.52 8.06
CA PRO A 37 6.13 15.36 7.61
C PRO A 37 5.29 14.80 8.77
N VAL A 38 4.00 14.55 8.51
CA VAL A 38 3.04 14.10 9.54
C VAL A 38 2.52 12.68 9.30
N HIS A 39 2.75 12.12 8.12
CA HIS A 39 2.17 10.83 7.73
C HIS A 39 3.09 9.62 7.93
N SER A 40 4.31 9.80 8.46
CA SER A 40 5.27 8.71 8.68
C SER A 40 4.68 7.48 9.39
N GLY A 41 3.90 7.68 10.45
CA GLY A 41 3.21 6.60 11.16
C GLY A 41 2.14 5.90 10.33
N ALA A 42 1.40 6.64 9.50
CA ALA A 42 0.38 6.09 8.60
C ALA A 42 1.02 5.32 7.44
N VAL A 43 2.06 5.87 6.82
CA VAL A 43 2.84 5.22 5.76
C VAL A 43 3.41 3.90 6.25
N ASN A 44 4.00 3.86 7.45
CA ASN A 44 4.53 2.63 8.03
C ASN A 44 3.47 1.54 8.20
N ARG A 45 2.24 1.88 8.64
CA ARG A 45 1.14 0.91 8.75
C ARG A 45 0.67 0.41 7.38
N LEU A 46 0.49 1.32 6.42
CA LEU A 46 0.07 0.94 5.06
C LEU A 46 1.10 0.04 4.37
N VAL A 47 2.40 0.28 4.59
CA VAL A 47 3.47 -0.59 4.09
C VAL A 47 3.40 -1.98 4.73
N GLN A 48 3.11 -2.08 6.04
CA GLN A 48 2.91 -3.37 6.70
C GLN A 48 1.70 -4.11 6.11
N ASP A 49 0.58 -3.42 5.92
CA ASP A 49 -0.63 -4.00 5.30
C ASP A 49 -0.35 -4.48 3.87
N ARG A 50 0.40 -3.69 3.08
CA ARG A 50 0.84 -4.07 1.73
C ARG A 50 1.69 -5.34 1.77
N ASN A 51 2.66 -5.44 2.68
CA ASN A 51 3.53 -6.62 2.77
C ASN A 51 2.74 -7.89 3.13
N ILE A 52 1.76 -7.79 4.04
CA ILE A 52 0.86 -8.91 4.38
C ILE A 52 0.06 -9.32 3.13
N LEU A 53 -0.42 -8.34 2.37
CA LEU A 53 -1.19 -8.58 1.16
C LEU A 53 -0.34 -9.19 0.04
N ASP A 54 0.90 -8.74 -0.14
CA ASP A 54 1.87 -9.31 -1.08
C ASP A 54 2.11 -10.80 -0.77
N LEU A 55 2.33 -11.16 0.50
CA LEU A 55 2.46 -12.56 0.92
C LEU A 55 1.19 -13.38 0.65
N ALA A 56 0.01 -12.79 0.85
CA ALA A 56 -1.25 -13.45 0.53
C ALA A 56 -1.42 -13.67 -0.99
N ILE A 57 -0.99 -12.71 -1.82
CA ILE A 57 -1.00 -12.81 -3.29
C ILE A 57 -0.01 -13.88 -3.77
N GLU A 58 1.19 -13.95 -3.19
CA GLU A 58 2.18 -14.99 -3.53
C GLU A 58 1.63 -16.39 -3.22
N LYS A 59 1.07 -16.58 -2.02
CA LYS A 59 0.40 -17.83 -1.66
C LYS A 59 -0.77 -18.15 -2.58
N ALA A 60 -1.58 -17.16 -2.91
CA ALA A 60 -2.69 -17.31 -3.83
C ALA A 60 -2.25 -17.80 -5.22
N ARG A 61 -1.17 -17.23 -5.75
CA ARG A 61 -0.60 -17.62 -7.05
C ARG A 61 -0.02 -19.04 -7.03
N SER A 62 0.57 -19.47 -5.92
CA SER A 62 1.09 -20.84 -5.78
C SER A 62 0.01 -21.93 -5.76
N LEU A 63 -1.26 -21.55 -5.54
CA LEU A 63 -2.41 -22.45 -5.42
C LEU A 63 -3.34 -22.42 -6.65
N LEU A 64 -2.93 -21.76 -7.72
CA LEU A 64 -3.60 -21.70 -9.02
C LEU A 64 -2.89 -22.61 -10.02
#